data_AF-A0A061AHH3-F1
#
_entry.id   AF-A0A061AHH3-F1
#
_cell.length_a   1.000
_cell.length_b   1.000
_cell.length_c   1.000
_cell.angle_alpha   90.00
_cell.angle_beta   90.00
_cell.angle_gamma   90.00
#
_symmetry.space_group_name_H-M   'P 1'
#
loop_
_entity.id
_entity.type
_entity.pdbx_description
1 polymer ?
#
loop_
_entity_poly.entity_id
_entity_poly.type
_entity_poly.pdbx_seq_one_letter_code
_entity_poly.pdbx_strand_id
1 'polypeptide(L)'
;MAERLLKTVELVSRDDKVLGALSPTGNALSDVEIWTSRSKIVNEHLCNIRAPVQLVGIVDPLLVPIWSIVDKPYNVYTTNETTQLVFQNILNHSDCEDGISRCGLLAKLTPGGVYMLIYTEIETAPVVRCIILELNMSQLFTIISKDDLSTKDRFIDEQREMDLMELALHKRLQPFNNVESKKEAEIRKQEERLQFRKTKQEFKNIVTAEVMKKMKGHSRSEQSEVAEICYKAMSYRFKNVREITDRELLEILKWLKTMLEHISIPSSTVLTTSSTTI
;
A
#
# COMPACT_ATOMS: atom_id res chain seq x y z
N MET A 1 27.90 6.81 3.15
CA MET A 1 28.08 7.73 4.30
C MET A 1 28.37 6.88 5.53
N ALA A 2 29.25 7.31 6.44
CA ALA A 2 29.48 6.55 7.67
C ALA A 2 28.30 6.74 8.64
N GLU A 3 27.62 5.65 8.97
CA GLU A 3 26.56 5.62 9.98
C GLU A 3 27.16 5.48 11.39
N ARG A 4 26.38 5.83 12.40
CA ARG A 4 26.72 5.59 13.81
C ARG A 4 25.48 5.15 14.58
N LEU A 5 25.69 4.24 15.53
CA LEU A 5 24.70 3.91 16.55
C LEU A 5 24.44 5.18 17.37
N LEU A 6 23.17 5.57 17.44
CA LEU A 6 22.74 6.69 18.26
C LEU A 6 22.29 6.21 19.63
N LYS A 7 21.42 5.20 19.66
CA LYS A 7 20.78 4.72 20.88
C LYS A 7 20.26 3.29 20.69
N THR A 8 20.38 2.48 21.72
CA THR A 8 19.66 1.21 21.82
C THR A 8 18.47 1.41 22.75
N VAL A 9 17.29 0.98 22.29
CA VAL A 9 16.01 1.18 22.96
C VAL A 9 15.35 -0.17 23.23
N GLU A 10 14.67 -0.26 24.36
CA GLU A 10 13.74 -1.35 24.67
C GLU A 10 12.32 -0.83 24.52
N LEU A 11 11.46 -1.55 23.81
CA LEU A 11 10.04 -1.25 23.66
C LEU A 11 9.23 -2.21 24.51
N VAL A 12 8.37 -1.71 25.38
CA VAL A 12 7.57 -2.55 26.29
C VAL A 12 6.09 -2.29 26.04
N SER A 13 5.34 -3.35 25.74
CA SER A 13 3.89 -3.31 25.69
C SER A 13 3.30 -3.48 27.09
N ARG A 14 2.31 -2.66 27.43
CA ARG A 14 1.48 -2.86 28.63
C ARG A 14 0.33 -3.86 28.40
N ASP A 15 0.02 -4.15 27.14
CA ASP A 15 -1.01 -5.10 26.74
C ASP A 15 -0.35 -6.32 26.04
N ASP A 16 -0.54 -7.49 26.62
CA ASP A 16 -0.07 -8.79 26.10
C ASP A 16 -0.62 -9.06 24.69
N LYS A 17 -1.72 -8.41 24.27
CA LYS A 17 -2.35 -8.66 22.97
C LYS A 17 -1.54 -8.13 21.78
N VAL A 18 -0.80 -7.02 21.96
CA VAL A 18 -0.08 -6.37 20.84
C VAL A 18 1.20 -7.14 20.51
N LEU A 19 2.01 -7.45 21.52
CA LEU A 19 3.27 -8.18 21.32
C LEU A 19 3.15 -9.68 21.52
N GLY A 20 2.23 -10.17 22.35
CA GLY A 20 2.07 -11.62 22.58
C GLY A 20 1.59 -12.39 21.36
N ALA A 21 0.98 -11.72 20.37
CA ALA A 21 0.68 -12.31 19.06
C ALA A 21 1.88 -12.31 18.08
N LEU A 22 2.89 -11.48 18.33
CA LEU A 22 4.00 -11.22 17.40
C LEU A 22 5.37 -11.71 17.91
N SER A 23 5.51 -11.87 19.23
CA SER A 23 6.73 -12.25 19.94
C SER A 23 6.49 -13.53 20.76
N PRO A 24 7.25 -14.61 20.50
CA PRO A 24 7.13 -15.86 21.26
C PRO A 24 7.68 -15.77 22.70
N THR A 25 8.40 -14.70 23.07
CA THR A 25 9.12 -14.60 24.36
C THR A 25 8.70 -13.42 25.24
N GLY A 26 7.56 -12.78 24.99
CA GLY A 26 6.91 -11.85 25.93
C GLY A 26 6.69 -10.42 25.41
N ASN A 27 6.42 -9.52 26.35
CA ASN A 27 5.85 -8.18 26.13
C ASN A 27 6.87 -7.08 25.84
N ALA A 28 8.10 -7.44 25.46
CA ALA A 28 9.16 -6.49 25.22
C ALA A 28 9.96 -6.82 23.96
N LEU A 29 10.33 -5.78 23.22
CA LEU A 29 11.31 -5.82 22.13
C LEU A 29 12.59 -5.18 22.65
N SER A 30 13.62 -5.99 22.79
CA SER A 30 14.93 -5.54 23.26
C SER A 30 15.86 -5.29 22.06
N ASP A 31 16.91 -4.51 22.30
CA ASP A 31 17.95 -4.25 21.30
C ASP A 31 17.42 -3.60 19.99
N VAL A 32 16.51 -2.64 20.12
CA VAL A 32 16.09 -1.80 18.99
C VAL A 32 17.13 -0.69 18.83
N GLU A 33 18.07 -0.87 17.92
CA GLU A 33 19.15 0.06 17.68
C GLU A 33 18.74 1.14 16.67
N ILE A 34 18.82 2.40 17.08
CA ILE A 34 18.55 3.56 16.24
C ILE A 34 19.88 4.10 15.72
N TRP A 35 20.01 4.19 14.41
CA TRP A 35 21.22 4.61 13.72
C TRP A 35 20.98 5.88 12.89
N THR A 36 22.02 6.70 12.81
CA THR A 36 21.97 7.98 12.11
C THR A 36 23.25 8.20 11.31
N SER A 37 23.18 9.01 10.25
CA SER A 37 24.38 9.47 9.56
C SER A 37 25.16 10.44 10.47
N ARG A 38 26.50 10.39 10.44
CA ARG A 38 27.34 11.24 11.30
C ARG A 38 27.11 12.75 11.10
N SER A 39 26.58 13.16 9.95
CA SER A 39 26.31 14.55 9.59
C SER A 39 24.92 15.04 9.98
N LYS A 40 24.02 14.18 10.47
CA LYS A 40 22.65 14.55 10.83
C LYS A 40 22.61 15.14 12.25
N ILE A 41 21.98 16.32 12.37
CA ILE A 41 21.58 16.88 13.67
C ILE A 41 20.51 15.95 14.24
N VAL A 42 20.73 15.48 15.47
CA VAL A 42 19.88 14.46 16.10
C VAL A 42 18.77 15.15 16.89
N ASN A 43 17.55 14.63 16.77
CA ASN A 43 16.41 15.09 17.58
C ASN A 43 16.66 14.82 19.07
N GLU A 44 16.45 15.84 19.90
CA GLU A 44 16.73 15.78 21.34
C GLU A 44 15.93 14.72 22.09
N HIS A 45 14.72 14.40 21.63
CA HIS A 45 13.87 13.38 22.25
C HIS A 45 14.51 11.99 22.17
N LEU A 46 15.22 11.67 21.08
CA LEU A 46 15.94 10.41 20.93
C LEU A 46 17.16 10.31 21.87
N CYS A 47 17.89 11.41 22.04
CA CYS A 47 19.03 11.47 22.96
C CYS A 47 18.59 11.27 24.42
N ASN A 48 17.39 11.74 24.75
CA ASN A 48 16.86 11.77 26.11
C ASN A 48 16.09 10.51 26.53
N ILE A 49 16.02 9.47 25.70
CA ILE A 49 15.43 8.18 26.08
C ILE A 49 16.24 7.56 27.23
N ARG A 50 15.63 7.41 28.40
CA ARG A 50 16.26 6.86 29.62
C ARG A 50 15.60 5.59 30.16
N ALA A 51 14.38 5.32 29.74
CA ALA A 51 13.58 4.19 30.20
C ALA A 51 13.07 3.39 28.99
N PRO A 52 12.62 2.14 29.20
CA PRO A 52 11.89 1.41 28.18
C PRO A 52 10.73 2.25 27.66
N VAL A 53 10.62 2.34 26.34
CA VAL A 53 9.62 3.14 25.66
C VAL A 53 8.33 2.34 25.62
N GLN A 54 7.23 2.97 25.98
CA GLN A 54 5.94 2.29 25.96
C GLN A 54 5.50 2.06 24.51
N LEU A 55 5.33 0.80 24.12
CA LEU A 55 4.65 0.46 22.88
C LEU A 55 3.16 0.74 23.04
N VAL A 56 2.61 1.52 22.12
CA VAL A 56 1.20 1.92 22.10
C VAL A 56 0.39 0.94 21.25
N GLY A 57 0.92 0.55 20.10
CA GLY A 57 0.20 -0.34 19.19
C GLY A 57 0.79 -0.40 17.79
N ILE A 58 0.06 -1.09 16.92
CA ILE A 58 0.36 -1.15 15.48
C ILE A 58 -0.52 -0.12 14.77
N VAL A 59 0.08 0.67 13.89
CA VAL A 59 -0.59 1.72 13.11
C VAL A 59 -0.20 1.65 11.65
N ASP A 60 -0.97 2.30 10.77
CA ASP A 60 -0.64 2.47 9.36
C ASP A 60 0.23 3.73 9.18
N PRO A 61 1.50 3.61 8.78
CA PRO A 61 2.39 4.75 8.59
C PRO A 61 1.90 5.75 7.53
N LEU A 62 1.14 5.29 6.53
CA LEU A 62 0.62 6.15 5.46
C LEU A 62 -0.52 7.06 5.92
N LEU A 63 -1.15 6.74 7.06
CA LEU A 63 -2.20 7.55 7.65
C LEU A 63 -1.67 8.58 8.66
N VAL A 64 -0.35 8.58 8.92
CA VAL A 64 0.27 9.53 9.84
C VAL A 64 0.28 10.92 9.20
N PRO A 65 -0.30 11.95 9.85
CA PRO A 65 -0.33 13.29 9.27
C PRO A 65 1.08 13.86 9.09
N ILE A 66 1.38 14.36 7.90
CA ILE A 66 2.71 14.90 7.55
C ILE A 66 3.16 15.99 8.53
N TRP A 67 2.24 16.83 9.02
CA TRP A 67 2.54 17.90 9.96
C TRP A 67 3.06 17.41 11.32
N SER A 68 2.81 16.14 11.68
CA SER A 68 3.31 15.57 12.93
C SER A 68 4.76 15.12 12.83
N ILE A 69 5.31 15.00 11.62
CA ILE A 69 6.67 14.50 11.39
C ILE A 69 7.66 15.65 11.64
N VAL A 70 8.44 15.54 12.72
CA VAL A 70 9.36 16.61 13.16
C VAL A 70 10.82 16.33 12.82
N ASP A 71 11.13 15.19 12.23
CA ASP A 71 12.47 14.84 11.82
C ASP A 71 12.50 13.88 10.63
N LYS A 72 13.64 13.84 9.94
CA LYS A 72 13.92 12.84 8.91
C LYS A 72 13.97 11.44 9.53
N PRO A 73 13.72 10.38 8.74
CA PRO A 73 13.86 9.01 9.20
C PRO A 73 15.26 8.67 9.72
N TYR A 74 15.31 7.69 10.60
CA TYR A 74 16.50 7.02 11.13
C TYR A 74 16.47 5.56 10.73
N ASN A 75 17.63 4.93 10.58
CA ASN A 75 17.70 3.49 10.32
C ASN A 75 17.56 2.74 11.64
N VAL A 76 16.85 1.61 11.60
CA VAL A 76 16.68 0.73 12.75
C VAL A 76 17.32 -0.61 12.45
N TYR A 77 18.18 -1.05 13.38
CA TYR A 77 18.82 -2.34 13.36
C TYR A 77 18.53 -3.08 14.66
N THR A 78 18.82 -4.36 14.68
CA THR A 78 18.76 -5.18 15.89
C THR A 78 19.68 -6.37 15.72
N THR A 79 20.35 -6.78 16.80
CA THR A 79 21.07 -8.05 16.88
C THR A 79 20.24 -9.12 17.61
N ASN A 80 19.07 -8.74 18.14
CA ASN A 80 18.17 -9.64 18.84
C ASN A 80 17.25 -10.39 17.88
N GLU A 81 17.32 -11.72 17.90
CA GLU A 81 16.55 -12.60 17.01
C GLU A 81 15.02 -12.48 17.21
N THR A 82 14.55 -12.28 18.44
CA THR A 82 13.11 -12.08 18.71
C THR A 82 12.61 -10.77 18.13
N THR A 83 13.36 -9.67 18.33
CA THR A 83 13.02 -8.36 17.77
C THR A 83 13.03 -8.40 16.24
N GLN A 84 14.02 -9.09 15.66
CA GLN A 84 14.07 -9.33 14.22
C GLN A 84 12.85 -10.12 13.72
N LEU A 85 12.46 -11.19 14.42
CA LEU A 85 11.28 -11.99 14.09
C LEU A 85 10.01 -11.15 14.14
N VAL A 86 9.88 -10.24 15.11
CA VAL A 86 8.73 -9.34 15.20
C VAL A 86 8.67 -8.39 14.01
N PHE A 87 9.78 -7.78 13.60
CA PHE A 87 9.80 -6.93 12.40
C PHE A 87 9.47 -7.73 11.13
N GLN A 88 9.97 -8.97 11.01
CA GLN A 88 9.62 -9.86 9.91
C GLN A 88 8.14 -10.24 9.94
N ASN A 89 7.58 -10.54 11.10
CA ASN A 89 6.17 -10.88 11.26
C ASN A 89 5.29 -9.69 10.87
N ILE A 90 5.61 -8.48 11.33
CA ILE A 90 4.88 -7.27 10.95
C ILE A 90 4.91 -7.08 9.43
N LEU A 91 6.09 -7.20 8.82
CA LEU A 91 6.25 -7.08 7.37
C LEU A 91 5.45 -8.15 6.60
N ASN A 92 5.55 -9.42 7.02
CA ASN A 92 4.88 -10.54 6.36
C ASN A 92 3.35 -10.48 6.46
N HIS A 93 2.82 -9.80 7.48
CA HIS A 93 1.39 -9.61 7.70
C HIS A 93 0.89 -8.21 7.28
N SER A 94 1.72 -7.44 6.56
CA SER A 94 1.39 -6.10 6.09
C SER A 94 1.32 -6.02 4.57
N ASP A 95 0.26 -5.40 4.07
CA ASP A 95 0.22 -4.93 2.68
C ASP A 95 1.24 -3.78 2.52
N CYS A 96 1.85 -3.68 1.34
CA CYS A 96 2.79 -2.61 1.03
C CYS A 96 2.19 -1.67 -0.03
N GLU A 97 2.23 -0.38 0.23
CA GLU A 97 1.76 0.68 -0.67
C GLU A 97 2.82 1.78 -0.71
N ASP A 98 3.13 2.28 -1.92
CA ASP A 98 4.21 3.26 -2.16
C ASP A 98 5.58 2.87 -1.57
N GLY A 99 5.87 1.56 -1.50
CA GLY A 99 7.10 1.06 -0.90
C GLY A 99 7.13 1.16 0.62
N ILE A 100 6.01 1.37 1.29
CA ILE A 100 5.90 1.42 2.75
C ILE A 100 4.96 0.31 3.23
N SER A 101 5.40 -0.45 4.24
CA SER A 101 4.56 -1.39 4.97
C SER A 101 3.45 -0.63 5.70
N ARG A 102 2.19 -1.02 5.47
CA ARG A 102 1.01 -0.45 6.13
C ARG A 102 0.88 -0.83 7.60
N CYS A 103 1.88 -1.49 8.15
CA CYS A 103 1.99 -1.80 9.57
C CYS A 103 3.33 -1.28 10.08
N GLY A 104 3.25 -0.39 11.06
CA GLY A 104 4.36 0.10 11.86
C GLY A 104 4.04 0.05 13.35
N LEU A 105 5.08 0.03 14.18
CA LEU A 105 4.99 0.07 15.62
C LEU A 105 5.03 1.51 16.10
N LEU A 106 3.98 1.94 16.81
CA LEU A 106 3.93 3.24 17.46
C LEU A 106 4.35 3.09 18.92
N ALA A 107 5.36 3.85 19.33
CA ALA A 107 5.88 3.87 20.69
C ALA A 107 5.84 5.30 21.25
N LYS A 108 5.44 5.46 22.51
CA LYS A 108 5.33 6.75 23.19
C LYS A 108 6.65 7.10 23.87
N LEU A 109 7.32 8.15 23.39
CA LEU A 109 8.62 8.59 23.91
C LEU A 109 8.48 9.43 25.19
N THR A 110 7.49 10.33 25.22
CA THR A 110 7.25 11.20 26.38
C THR A 110 5.76 11.33 26.67
N PRO A 111 5.36 11.61 27.92
CA PRO A 111 3.97 11.93 28.26
C PRO A 111 3.37 13.06 27.39
N GLY A 112 4.16 14.09 27.08
CA GLY A 112 3.75 15.31 26.36
C GLY A 112 3.52 15.20 24.85
N GLY A 113 3.12 14.02 24.34
CA GLY A 113 2.66 13.89 22.94
C GLY A 113 3.75 13.63 21.90
N VAL A 114 4.95 13.24 22.30
CA VAL A 114 6.02 12.79 21.40
C VAL A 114 6.00 11.26 21.25
N TYR A 115 5.99 10.80 20.00
CA TYR A 115 5.98 9.40 19.62
C TYR A 115 7.13 9.06 18.68
N MET A 116 7.47 7.78 18.65
CA MET A 116 8.36 7.18 17.69
C MET A 116 7.55 6.16 16.89
N LEU A 117 7.52 6.33 15.57
CA LEU A 117 6.94 5.34 14.68
C LEU A 117 8.08 4.55 14.04
N ILE A 118 8.06 3.23 14.22
CA ILE A 118 8.97 2.30 13.56
C ILE A 118 8.19 1.61 12.45
N TYR A 119 8.71 1.64 11.22
CA TYR A 119 8.03 1.12 10.04
C TYR A 119 9.04 0.54 9.05
N THR A 120 8.55 -0.25 8.10
CA THR A 120 9.41 -0.85 7.07
C THR A 120 9.21 -0.17 5.74
N GLU A 121 10.31 0.25 5.12
CA GLU A 121 10.36 0.71 3.73
C GLU A 121 10.93 -0.39 2.83
N ILE A 122 10.40 -0.51 1.62
CA ILE A 122 10.76 -1.50 0.60
C ILE A 122 11.09 -0.74 -0.68
N GLU A 123 12.36 -0.38 -0.83
CA GLU A 123 12.90 0.17 -2.07
C GLU A 123 13.45 -0.97 -2.95
N THR A 124 14.63 -1.51 -2.60
CA THR A 124 15.24 -2.70 -3.21
C THR A 124 15.28 -3.90 -2.26
N ALA A 125 15.34 -3.63 -0.97
CA ALA A 125 15.29 -4.60 0.12
C ALA A 125 14.51 -3.96 1.30
N PRO A 126 13.86 -4.77 2.16
CA PRO A 126 13.16 -4.24 3.32
C PRO A 126 14.16 -3.63 4.31
N VAL A 127 13.94 -2.36 4.66
CA VAL A 127 14.72 -1.62 5.65
C VAL A 127 13.76 -1.11 6.72
N VAL A 128 14.06 -1.40 7.98
CA VAL A 128 13.31 -0.86 9.11
C VAL A 128 13.82 0.55 9.40
N ARG A 129 12.92 1.51 9.46
CA ARG A 129 13.20 2.90 9.78
C ARG A 129 12.36 3.36 10.95
N CYS A 130 12.77 4.45 11.60
CA CYS A 130 11.90 5.15 12.53
C CYS A 130 11.87 6.66 12.28
N ILE A 131 10.73 7.27 12.58
CA ILE A 131 10.50 8.71 12.56
C ILE A 131 9.97 9.18 13.90
N ILE A 132 10.24 10.44 14.22
CA ILE A 132 9.74 11.11 15.42
C ILE A 132 8.51 11.92 15.04
N LEU A 133 7.46 11.72 15.82
CA LEU A 133 6.19 12.39 15.67
C LEU A 133 5.94 13.27 16.89
N GLU A 134 5.56 14.52 16.68
CA GLU A 134 5.12 15.44 17.72
C GLU A 134 3.67 15.82 17.46
N LEU A 135 2.79 15.47 18.39
CA LEU A 135 1.37 15.80 18.29
C LEU A 135 1.14 17.24 18.74
N ASN A 136 0.78 18.10 17.80
CA ASN A 136 0.26 19.42 18.14
C ASN A 136 -1.22 19.31 18.51
N MET A 137 -1.51 19.35 19.82
CA MET A 137 -2.87 19.24 20.36
C MET A 137 -3.82 20.31 19.81
N SER A 138 -3.34 21.54 19.58
CA SER A 138 -4.18 22.60 18.99
C SER A 138 -4.63 22.28 17.55
N GLN A 139 -3.79 21.59 16.78
CA GLN A 139 -4.12 21.14 15.42
C GLN A 139 -5.04 19.91 15.44
N LEU A 140 -4.82 18.99 16.38
CA LEU A 140 -5.73 17.86 16.62
C LEU A 140 -7.13 18.32 16.98
N PHE A 141 -7.27 19.28 17.90
CA PHE A 141 -8.58 19.86 18.23
C PHE A 141 -9.26 20.48 17.01
N THR A 142 -8.51 21.13 16.12
CA THR A 142 -9.05 21.72 14.89
C THR A 142 -9.58 20.66 13.91
N ILE A 143 -8.95 19.49 13.87
CA ILE A 143 -9.38 18.35 13.03
C ILE A 143 -10.61 17.67 13.65
N ILE A 144 -10.60 17.44 14.96
CA ILE A 144 -11.68 16.78 15.69
C ILE A 144 -12.94 17.68 15.75
N SER A 145 -12.78 18.99 15.90
CA SER A 145 -13.89 19.94 15.96
C SER A 145 -14.63 20.15 14.63
N LYS A 146 -14.12 19.61 13.52
CA LYS A 146 -14.76 19.70 12.20
C LYS A 146 -15.85 18.65 11.96
N ASP A 147 -15.96 17.64 12.82
CA ASP A 147 -16.93 16.53 12.68
C ASP A 147 -18.00 16.49 13.80
N ASP A 148 -18.38 17.64 14.35
CA ASP A 148 -19.60 17.81 15.15
C ASP A 148 -19.64 17.05 16.49
N LEU A 149 -19.17 17.70 17.57
CA LEU A 149 -19.57 17.34 18.94
C LEU A 149 -19.97 18.60 19.69
N SER A 150 -21.28 18.85 19.65
CA SER A 150 -22.00 19.70 20.58
C SER A 150 -21.93 19.13 22.00
N THR A 151 -20.84 19.40 22.72
CA THR A 151 -20.84 19.38 24.18
C THR A 151 -19.81 20.37 24.67
N LYS A 152 -20.29 21.56 25.02
CA LYS A 152 -19.64 22.41 26.00
C LYS A 152 -19.53 21.59 27.27
N ASP A 153 -18.33 21.17 27.65
CA ASP A 153 -17.90 21.22 29.04
C ASP A 153 -16.38 21.28 29.12
N ARG A 154 -15.94 22.24 29.94
CA ARG A 154 -14.55 22.59 30.18
C ARG A 154 -13.94 21.54 31.13
N PHE A 155 -12.65 21.29 30.94
CA PHE A 155 -11.76 20.37 31.66
C PHE A 155 -11.76 18.92 31.13
N ILE A 156 -10.73 18.62 30.34
CA ILE A 156 -10.33 17.27 29.93
C ILE A 156 -9.16 16.89 30.85
N ASP A 157 -9.34 15.88 31.70
CA ASP A 157 -8.25 15.23 32.42
C ASP A 157 -7.53 14.23 31.48
N GLU A 158 -6.21 14.04 31.67
CA GLU A 158 -5.33 13.19 30.85
C GLU A 158 -5.86 11.76 30.62
N GLN A 159 -6.68 11.27 31.57
CA GLN A 159 -7.29 9.94 31.52
C GLN A 159 -8.34 9.83 30.40
N ARG A 160 -9.09 10.91 30.12
CA ARG A 160 -10.05 10.97 29.00
C ARG A 160 -9.38 11.09 27.64
N GLU A 161 -8.16 11.64 27.56
CA GLU A 161 -7.40 11.73 26.31
C GLU A 161 -6.92 10.36 25.83
N MET A 162 -6.48 9.52 26.76
CA MET A 162 -6.11 8.13 26.49
C MET A 162 -7.34 7.32 26.06
N ASP A 163 -8.46 7.48 26.76
CA ASP A 163 -9.72 6.81 26.42
C ASP A 163 -10.23 7.21 25.04
N LEU A 164 -10.12 8.48 24.62
CA LEU A 164 -10.58 8.94 23.31
C LEU A 164 -9.70 8.43 22.16
N MET A 165 -8.39 8.33 22.35
CA MET A 165 -7.47 7.76 21.37
C MET A 165 -7.63 6.23 21.29
N GLU A 166 -7.80 5.57 22.43
CA GLU A 166 -8.10 4.14 22.51
C GLU A 166 -9.47 3.84 21.88
N LEU A 167 -10.48 4.69 22.08
CA LEU A 167 -11.79 4.57 21.42
C LEU A 167 -11.71 4.81 19.90
N ALA A 168 -10.90 5.77 19.45
CA ALA A 168 -10.69 6.05 18.03
C ALA A 168 -9.92 4.93 17.32
N LEU A 169 -8.91 4.37 17.99
CA LEU A 169 -8.17 3.19 17.53
C LEU A 169 -9.08 1.96 17.55
N HIS A 170 -9.82 1.69 18.63
CA HIS A 170 -10.70 0.53 18.77
C HIS A 170 -11.90 0.58 17.79
N LYS A 171 -12.45 1.76 17.49
CA LYS A 171 -13.48 1.93 16.43
C LYS A 171 -12.92 1.70 15.03
N ARG A 172 -11.66 2.05 14.76
CA ARG A 172 -10.99 1.78 13.47
C ARG A 172 -10.47 0.34 13.35
N LEU A 173 -10.21 -0.32 14.47
CA LEU A 173 -9.72 -1.71 14.56
C LEU A 173 -10.84 -2.76 14.64
N GLN A 174 -12.10 -2.36 14.86
CA GLN A 174 -13.25 -3.26 14.94
C GLN A 174 -13.42 -4.21 13.72
N PRO A 175 -13.09 -3.82 12.47
CA PRO A 175 -13.09 -4.73 11.32
C PRO A 175 -11.98 -5.81 11.35
N PHE A 176 -10.94 -5.62 12.17
CA PHE A 176 -9.72 -6.43 12.15
C PHE A 176 -9.68 -7.54 13.22
N ASN A 177 -10.62 -7.55 14.18
CA ASN A 177 -10.68 -8.53 15.26
C ASN A 177 -11.46 -9.82 14.92
N ASN A 178 -12.05 -9.94 13.73
CA ASN A 178 -12.69 -11.18 13.29
C ASN A 178 -11.76 -11.93 12.31
N VAL A 179 -11.24 -13.07 12.74
CA VAL A 179 -10.36 -13.94 11.93
C VAL A 179 -11.09 -14.51 10.71
N GLU A 180 -12.43 -14.64 10.78
CA GLU A 180 -13.26 -15.15 9.69
C GLU A 180 -13.45 -14.12 8.56
N SER A 181 -13.57 -12.82 8.86
CA SER A 181 -13.76 -11.78 7.83
C SER A 181 -12.50 -11.50 7.01
N LYS A 182 -11.30 -11.78 7.55
CA LYS A 182 -10.02 -11.63 6.83
C LYS A 182 -9.83 -12.72 5.77
N LYS A 183 -10.19 -13.98 6.08
CA LYS A 183 -10.18 -15.05 5.08
C LYS A 183 -11.18 -14.78 3.96
N GLU A 184 -12.39 -14.30 4.28
CA GLU A 184 -13.38 -13.96 3.26
C GLU A 184 -12.96 -12.77 2.39
N ALA A 185 -12.34 -11.73 2.96
CA ALA A 185 -11.86 -10.58 2.20
C ALA A 185 -10.67 -10.95 1.29
N GLU A 186 -9.77 -11.81 1.76
CA GLU A 186 -8.63 -12.28 0.98
C GLU A 186 -9.04 -13.26 -0.13
N ILE A 187 -9.99 -14.17 0.15
CA ILE A 187 -10.63 -15.01 -0.86
C ILE A 187 -11.33 -14.13 -1.89
N ARG A 188 -12.13 -13.13 -1.48
CA ARG A 188 -12.76 -12.17 -2.40
C ARG A 188 -11.74 -11.39 -3.23
N LYS A 189 -10.61 -10.95 -2.65
CA LYS A 189 -9.55 -10.22 -3.38
C LYS A 189 -8.81 -11.14 -4.37
N GLN A 190 -8.63 -12.42 -4.03
CA GLN A 190 -8.09 -13.42 -4.97
C GLN A 190 -9.10 -13.76 -6.08
N GLU A 191 -10.39 -13.89 -5.75
CA GLU A 191 -11.49 -14.06 -6.70
C GLU A 191 -11.58 -12.86 -7.64
N GLU A 192 -11.52 -11.63 -7.13
CA GLU A 192 -11.50 -10.40 -7.94
C GLU A 192 -10.27 -10.35 -8.87
N ARG A 193 -9.09 -10.76 -8.40
CA ARG A 193 -7.88 -10.85 -9.24
C ARG A 193 -8.00 -11.92 -10.31
N LEU A 194 -8.57 -13.09 -9.99
CA LEU A 194 -8.82 -14.17 -10.93
C LEU A 194 -9.86 -13.77 -11.97
N GLN A 195 -10.94 -13.14 -11.54
CA GLN A 195 -11.99 -12.61 -12.40
C GLN A 195 -11.43 -11.55 -13.34
N PHE A 196 -10.63 -10.59 -12.83
CA PHE A 196 -9.98 -9.59 -13.68
C PHE A 196 -9.03 -10.21 -14.72
N ARG A 197 -8.25 -11.25 -14.34
CA ARG A 197 -7.40 -11.99 -15.29
C ARG A 197 -8.25 -12.68 -16.38
N LYS A 198 -9.36 -13.30 -15.99
CA LYS A 198 -10.28 -13.97 -16.92
C LYS A 198 -10.92 -12.96 -17.89
N THR A 199 -11.45 -11.86 -17.37
CA THR A 199 -12.02 -10.73 -18.15
C THR A 199 -10.99 -10.18 -19.13
N LYS A 200 -9.73 -9.97 -18.69
CA LYS A 200 -8.65 -9.49 -19.56
C LYS A 200 -8.32 -10.47 -20.70
N GLN A 201 -8.38 -11.78 -20.44
CA GLN A 201 -8.15 -12.81 -21.44
C GLN A 201 -9.32 -12.92 -22.42
N GLU A 202 -10.56 -12.89 -21.95
CA GLU A 202 -11.76 -12.84 -22.79
C GLU A 202 -11.74 -11.61 -23.70
N PHE A 203 -11.39 -10.45 -23.15
CA PHE A 203 -11.24 -9.22 -23.91
C PHE A 203 -10.21 -9.35 -25.04
N LYS A 204 -9.03 -9.93 -24.74
CA LYS A 204 -8.01 -10.20 -25.76
C LYS A 204 -8.52 -11.15 -26.85
N ASN A 205 -9.27 -12.18 -26.48
CA ASN A 205 -9.83 -13.14 -27.43
C ASN A 205 -10.88 -12.49 -28.34
N ILE A 206 -11.76 -11.63 -27.81
CA ILE A 206 -12.75 -10.88 -28.59
C ILE A 206 -12.04 -10.02 -29.65
N VAL A 207 -11.03 -9.25 -29.22
CA VAL A 207 -10.24 -8.40 -30.14
C VAL A 207 -9.59 -9.24 -31.23
N THR A 208 -8.93 -10.33 -30.83
CA THR A 208 -8.21 -11.22 -31.76
C THR A 208 -9.15 -11.86 -32.77
N ALA A 209 -10.31 -12.35 -32.34
CA ALA A 209 -11.28 -13.00 -33.20
C ALA A 209 -11.84 -12.04 -34.26
N GLU A 210 -12.18 -10.81 -33.88
CA GLU A 210 -12.73 -9.83 -34.81
C GLU A 210 -11.66 -9.31 -35.78
N VAL A 211 -10.40 -9.14 -35.32
CA VAL A 211 -9.26 -8.81 -36.20
C VAL A 211 -9.03 -9.92 -37.22
N MET A 212 -8.98 -11.19 -36.79
CA MET A 212 -8.83 -12.34 -37.70
C MET A 212 -9.96 -12.43 -38.73
N LYS A 213 -11.19 -12.13 -38.32
CA LYS A 213 -12.36 -12.09 -39.21
C LYS A 213 -12.23 -10.97 -40.25
N LYS A 214 -11.81 -9.77 -39.83
CA LYS A 214 -11.68 -8.60 -40.71
C LYS A 214 -10.48 -8.70 -41.65
N MET A 215 -9.37 -9.26 -41.17
CA MET A 215 -8.11 -9.43 -41.90
C MET A 215 -7.99 -10.81 -42.57
N LYS A 216 -9.11 -11.49 -42.81
CA LYS A 216 -9.13 -12.77 -43.51
C LYS A 216 -8.44 -12.63 -44.88
N GLY A 217 -7.45 -13.48 -45.14
CA GLY A 217 -6.62 -13.42 -46.36
C GLY A 217 -5.25 -12.76 -46.18
N HIS A 218 -5.00 -12.08 -45.06
CA HIS A 218 -3.67 -11.58 -44.68
C HIS A 218 -2.85 -12.65 -43.96
N SER A 219 -1.54 -12.43 -43.83
CA SER A 219 -0.66 -13.38 -43.13
C SER A 219 -1.00 -13.45 -41.64
N ARG A 220 -0.70 -14.59 -41.00
CA ARG A 220 -0.90 -14.74 -39.55
C ARG A 220 -0.07 -13.74 -38.73
N SER A 221 1.10 -13.34 -39.25
CA SER A 221 1.97 -12.36 -38.60
C SER A 221 1.29 -10.99 -38.57
N GLU A 222 0.78 -10.52 -39.70
CA GLU A 222 0.06 -9.23 -39.80
C GLU A 222 -1.22 -9.24 -38.96
N GLN A 223 -1.98 -10.34 -38.96
CA GLN A 223 -3.16 -10.49 -38.13
C GLN A 223 -2.83 -10.38 -36.63
N SER A 224 -1.72 -11.00 -36.21
CA SER A 224 -1.29 -10.95 -34.80
C SER A 224 -0.82 -9.56 -34.39
N GLU A 225 -0.07 -8.87 -35.27
CA GLU A 225 0.43 -7.52 -35.00
C GLU A 225 -0.73 -6.52 -34.88
N VAL A 226 -1.68 -6.54 -35.81
CA VAL A 226 -2.87 -5.67 -35.75
C VAL A 226 -3.73 -5.99 -34.53
N ALA A 227 -3.89 -7.28 -34.18
CA ALA A 227 -4.62 -7.67 -32.98
C ALA A 227 -3.96 -7.13 -31.70
N GLU A 228 -2.63 -7.12 -31.63
CA GLU A 228 -1.89 -6.57 -30.49
C GLU A 228 -2.02 -5.05 -30.39
N ILE A 229 -1.96 -4.34 -31.53
CA ILE A 229 -2.17 -2.88 -31.59
C ILE A 229 -3.58 -2.53 -31.12
N CYS A 230 -4.60 -3.19 -31.67
CA CYS A 230 -6.00 -2.98 -31.28
C CYS A 230 -6.20 -3.29 -29.79
N TYR A 231 -5.64 -4.39 -29.30
CA TYR A 231 -5.73 -4.77 -27.90
C TYR A 231 -5.10 -3.71 -26.97
N LYS A 232 -3.89 -3.24 -27.28
CA LYS A 232 -3.19 -2.22 -26.48
C LYS A 232 -3.98 -0.90 -26.46
N ALA A 233 -4.43 -0.43 -27.62
CA ALA A 233 -5.17 0.82 -27.73
C ALA A 233 -6.53 0.76 -27.02
N MET A 234 -7.26 -0.36 -27.12
CA MET A 234 -8.54 -0.51 -26.42
C MET A 234 -8.38 -0.79 -24.93
N SER A 235 -7.30 -1.46 -24.50
CA SER A 235 -7.01 -1.70 -23.08
C SER A 235 -6.88 -0.40 -22.29
N TYR A 236 -6.42 0.69 -22.93
CA TYR A 236 -6.40 2.01 -22.30
C TYR A 236 -7.81 2.53 -21.99
N ARG A 237 -8.75 2.33 -22.92
CA ARG A 237 -10.14 2.80 -22.80
C ARG A 237 -10.97 1.96 -21.82
N PHE A 238 -10.74 0.64 -21.79
CA PHE A 238 -11.49 -0.31 -20.97
C PHE A 238 -10.71 -0.78 -19.72
N LYS A 239 -9.74 0.01 -19.25
CA LYS A 239 -8.81 -0.34 -18.15
C LYS A 239 -9.49 -0.78 -16.85
N ASN A 240 -10.70 -0.28 -16.58
CA ASN A 240 -11.43 -0.50 -15.33
C ASN A 240 -12.59 -1.50 -15.45
N VAL A 241 -12.71 -2.20 -16.59
CA VAL A 241 -13.76 -3.20 -16.82
C VAL A 241 -13.47 -4.45 -15.99
N ARG A 242 -14.41 -4.82 -15.11
CA ARG A 242 -14.26 -5.97 -14.19
C ARG A 242 -14.93 -7.25 -14.72
N GLU A 243 -15.95 -7.09 -15.57
CA GLU A 243 -16.69 -8.15 -16.25
C GLU A 243 -17.01 -7.69 -17.67
N ILE A 244 -17.26 -8.59 -18.62
CA ILE A 244 -17.72 -8.19 -19.97
C ILE A 244 -19.22 -8.40 -20.04
N THR A 245 -19.98 -7.36 -19.70
CA THR A 245 -21.44 -7.38 -19.91
C THR A 245 -21.78 -7.29 -21.40
N ASP A 246 -23.00 -7.66 -21.80
CA ASP A 246 -23.47 -7.52 -23.19
C ASP A 246 -23.36 -6.08 -23.71
N ARG A 247 -23.57 -5.10 -22.82
CA ARG A 247 -23.41 -3.68 -23.13
C ARG A 247 -21.95 -3.33 -23.40
N GLU A 248 -21.03 -3.75 -22.52
CA GLU A 248 -19.60 -3.51 -22.72
C GLU A 248 -19.09 -4.25 -23.96
N LEU A 249 -19.55 -5.48 -24.22
CA LEU A 249 -19.25 -6.22 -25.43
C LEU A 249 -19.66 -5.43 -26.68
N LEU A 250 -20.88 -4.88 -26.71
CA LEU A 250 -21.35 -4.05 -27.82
C LEU A 250 -20.50 -2.78 -27.98
N GLU A 251 -20.13 -2.11 -26.88
CA GLU A 251 -19.26 -0.94 -26.93
C GLU A 251 -17.85 -1.28 -27.42
N ILE A 252 -17.28 -2.39 -26.94
CA ILE A 252 -15.99 -2.94 -27.38
C ILE A 252 -16.03 -3.22 -28.88
N LEU A 253 -17.03 -3.95 -29.37
CA LEU A 253 -17.16 -4.28 -30.79
C LEU A 253 -17.34 -3.03 -31.66
N LYS A 254 -18.11 -2.05 -31.19
CA LYS A 254 -18.28 -0.77 -31.89
C LYS A 254 -16.97 0.00 -32.01
N TRP A 255 -16.20 0.10 -30.91
CA TRP A 255 -14.90 0.76 -30.92
C TRP A 255 -13.86 0.03 -31.77
N LEU A 256 -13.83 -1.30 -31.67
CA LEU A 256 -12.93 -2.13 -32.46
C LEU A 256 -13.22 -1.99 -33.95
N LYS A 257 -14.51 -1.97 -34.33
CA LYS A 257 -14.93 -1.72 -35.71
C LYS A 257 -14.43 -0.37 -36.22
N THR A 258 -14.64 0.72 -35.47
CA THR A 258 -14.13 2.04 -35.85
C THR A 258 -12.61 2.05 -35.99
N MET A 259 -11.88 1.42 -35.06
CA MET A 259 -10.42 1.35 -35.16
C MET A 259 -9.95 0.54 -36.38
N LEU A 260 -10.56 -0.61 -36.64
CA LEU A 260 -10.24 -1.43 -37.80
C LEU A 260 -10.63 -0.76 -39.13
N GLU A 261 -11.60 0.14 -39.13
CA GLU A 261 -11.92 0.98 -40.30
C GLU A 261 -10.88 2.08 -40.54
N HIS A 262 -10.25 2.61 -39.47
CA HIS A 262 -9.19 3.61 -39.57
C HIS A 262 -7.81 3.02 -39.84
N ILE A 263 -7.55 1.80 -39.39
CA ILE A 263 -6.35 1.03 -39.76
C ILE A 263 -6.51 0.63 -41.22
N SER A 264 -6.15 1.57 -42.09
CA SER A 264 -6.14 1.40 -43.53
C SER A 264 -5.04 0.39 -43.86
N ILE A 265 -5.40 -0.87 -44.08
CA ILE A 265 -4.47 -1.83 -44.66
C ILE A 265 -4.47 -1.55 -46.17
N PRO A 266 -3.36 -1.08 -46.76
CA PRO A 266 -3.28 -0.93 -48.20
C PRO A 266 -3.54 -2.30 -48.81
N SER A 267 -4.64 -2.41 -49.55
CA SER A 267 -4.95 -3.61 -50.31
C SER A 267 -3.78 -3.82 -51.26
N SER A 268 -3.06 -4.92 -51.08
CA SER A 268 -1.99 -5.28 -51.98
C SER A 268 -2.53 -5.23 -53.41
N THR A 269 -1.78 -4.50 -54.21
CA THR A 269 -2.03 -4.19 -55.60
C THR A 269 -2.39 -5.47 -56.34
N VAL A 270 -3.63 -5.53 -56.86
CA VAL A 270 -3.98 -6.48 -57.91
C VAL A 270 -3.15 -6.08 -59.13
N LEU A 271 -1.95 -6.65 -59.27
CA LEU A 271 -1.23 -6.69 -60.52
C LEU A 271 -1.85 -7.80 -61.38
N THR A 272 -3.07 -7.55 -61.87
CA THR A 272 -3.49 -8.10 -63.14
C THR A 272 -2.78 -7.29 -64.22
N THR A 273 -1.64 -7.78 -64.69
CA THR A 273 -1.28 -7.57 -66.10
C THR A 273 -1.23 -8.94 -66.74
N SER A 274 -2.29 -9.16 -67.50
CA SER A 274 -2.50 -10.26 -68.41
C SER A 274 -1.31 -10.41 -69.35
N SER A 275 -0.92 -11.66 -69.56
CA SER A 275 -0.18 -12.08 -70.74
C SER A 275 -0.78 -11.47 -72.01
N THR A 276 0.04 -10.85 -72.84
CA THR A 276 -0.26 -10.72 -74.27
C THR A 276 1.02 -11.02 -75.04
N THR A 277 1.01 -12.21 -75.64
CA THR A 277 1.82 -12.65 -76.77
C THR A 277 1.83 -11.62 -77.90
N ILE A 278 3.01 -11.36 -78.45
CA ILE A 278 3.27 -11.36 -79.90
C ILE A 278 4.50 -12.24 -80.12
#